data_AF-A0A1I8HCQ0-F1
#
_entry.id   AF-A0A1I8HCQ0-F1
#
_cell.length_a   1.000
_cell.length_b   1.000
_cell.length_c   1.000
_cell.angle_alpha   90.00
_cell.angle_beta   90.00
_cell.angle_gamma   90.00
#
_symmetry.space_group_name_H-M   'P 1'
#
loop_
_entity.id
_entity.type
_entity.pdbx_description
1 polymer ?
#
loop_
_entity_poly.entity_id
_entity_poly.type
_entity_poly.pdbx_seq_one_letter_code
_entity_poly.pdbx_strand_id
1 'polypeptide(L)'
;QTRVPGQELFDAVVKKLRLLEIDYFDLEFLSKEGRQCWLDHSKTLPKQCPSSTELVFYFSVKFYPPDPHLLEDEFSRFLFSLQIKRDIVNGLLPCCDNTAALLASYLVQGE
;
A
#
# COMPACT_ATOMS: atom_id res chain seq x y z
N GLN A 1 21.96 2.69 -14.94
CA GLN A 1 20.96 2.65 -13.86
C GLN A 1 20.45 4.07 -13.63
N THR A 2 19.17 4.29 -13.88
CA THR A 2 18.48 5.57 -13.71
C THR A 2 18.54 5.98 -12.23
N ARG A 3 19.04 7.18 -11.94
CA ARG A 3 19.26 7.70 -10.57
C ARG A 3 17.98 8.32 -9.97
N VAL A 4 16.83 7.70 -10.25
CA VAL A 4 15.52 8.22 -9.84
C VAL A 4 15.40 8.11 -8.30
N PRO A 5 15.13 9.21 -7.58
CA PRO A 5 14.75 9.21 -6.16
C PRO A 5 13.49 8.41 -5.90
N GLY A 6 13.35 7.82 -4.70
CA GLY A 6 12.12 7.16 -4.29
C GLY A 6 10.91 8.10 -4.36
N GLN A 7 11.08 9.36 -3.95
CA GLN A 7 10.01 10.37 -4.02
C GLN A 7 9.43 10.51 -5.43
N GLU A 8 10.26 10.56 -6.48
CA GLU A 8 9.77 10.72 -7.85
C GLU A 8 8.92 9.53 -8.32
N LEU A 9 9.24 8.32 -7.87
CA LEU A 9 8.42 7.13 -8.15
C LEU A 9 7.07 7.23 -7.43
N PHE A 10 7.08 7.58 -6.15
CA PHE A 10 5.86 7.75 -5.36
C PHE A 10 4.94 8.82 -5.96
N ASP A 11 5.51 9.98 -6.30
CA ASP A 11 4.78 11.09 -6.92
C ASP A 11 4.13 10.68 -8.26
N ALA A 12 4.84 9.89 -9.07
CA ALA A 12 4.32 9.40 -10.34
C ALA A 12 3.12 8.44 -10.13
N VAL A 13 3.17 7.57 -9.12
CA VAL A 13 2.07 6.67 -8.77
C VAL A 13 0.88 7.44 -8.25
N VAL A 14 1.08 8.33 -7.26
CA VAL A 14 0.05 9.21 -6.70
C VAL A 14 -0.64 10.03 -7.79
N LYS A 15 0.14 10.66 -8.69
CA LYS A 15 -0.38 11.44 -9.80
C LYS A 15 -1.21 10.61 -10.77
N LYS A 16 -0.78 9.37 -11.05
CA LYS A 16 -1.51 8.44 -11.92
C LYS A 16 -2.84 8.01 -11.30
N LEU A 17 -2.85 7.77 -9.99
CA LEU A 17 -4.03 7.42 -9.22
C LEU A 17 -4.95 8.63 -8.94
N ARG A 18 -4.44 9.86 -9.09
CA ARG A 18 -5.11 11.11 -8.70
C ARG A 18 -5.50 11.12 -7.22
N LEU A 19 -4.63 10.54 -6.39
CA LEU A 19 -4.89 10.40 -4.96
C LEU A 19 -4.73 11.75 -4.25
N LEU A 20 -5.70 12.08 -3.41
CA LEU A 20 -5.71 13.33 -2.62
C LEU A 20 -5.09 13.11 -1.24
N GLU A 21 -5.52 12.07 -0.52
CA GLU A 21 -5.08 11.77 0.85
C GLU A 21 -3.83 10.88 0.85
N ILE A 22 -2.72 11.44 0.34
CA ILE A 22 -1.49 10.67 0.07
C ILE A 22 -0.74 10.23 1.32
N ASP A 23 -0.94 10.93 2.45
CA ASP A 23 -0.17 10.75 3.69
C ASP A 23 -0.36 9.37 4.33
N TYR A 24 -1.41 8.66 3.95
CA TYR A 24 -1.72 7.32 4.48
C TYR A 24 -1.02 6.18 3.73
N PHE A 25 -0.48 6.44 2.54
CA PHE A 25 -0.02 5.41 1.62
C PHE A 25 1.47 5.54 1.31
N ASP A 26 2.07 4.41 0.96
CA ASP A 26 3.46 4.37 0.49
C ASP A 26 3.66 3.12 -0.41
N LEU A 27 4.85 3.00 -0.98
CA LEU A 27 5.29 1.85 -1.75
C LEU A 27 6.13 0.94 -0.88
N GLU A 28 5.83 -0.35 -0.92
CA GLU A 28 6.66 -1.40 -0.34
C GLU A 28 7.25 -2.30 -1.42
N PHE A 29 8.41 -2.86 -1.15
CA PHE A 29 9.09 -3.81 -2.03
C PHE A 29 9.77 -4.91 -1.22
N LEU A 30 10.15 -6.00 -1.88
CA LEU A 30 10.92 -7.07 -1.27
C LEU A 30 12.42 -6.77 -1.37
N SER A 31 13.10 -6.71 -0.23
CA SER A 31 14.56 -6.54 -0.18
C SER A 31 15.30 -7.75 -0.76
N LYS A 32 16.61 -7.61 -0.98
CA LYS A 32 17.46 -8.73 -1.41
C LYS A 32 17.46 -9.90 -0.42
N GLU A 33 17.18 -9.62 0.85
CA GLU A 33 17.08 -10.61 1.93
C GLU A 33 15.67 -11.19 2.09
N GLY A 34 14.74 -10.89 1.18
CA GLY A 34 13.38 -11.40 1.24
C GLY A 34 12.51 -10.73 2.31
N ARG A 35 12.87 -9.52 2.76
CA ARG A 35 12.09 -8.76 3.76
C ARG A 35 11.25 -7.69 3.08
N GLN A 36 10.01 -7.50 3.52
CA GLN A 36 9.21 -6.34 3.12
C GLN A 36 9.89 -5.06 3.65
N CYS A 37 10.07 -4.09 2.77
CA CYS A 37 10.68 -2.80 3.07
C CYS A 37 9.86 -1.68 2.45
N TRP A 38 9.67 -0.60 3.20
CA TRP A 38 9.10 0.64 2.67
C TRP A 38 10.12 1.36 1.79
N LEU A 39 9.62 2.08 0.79
CA LEU A 39 10.40 2.97 -0.04
C LEU A 39 11.01 4.09 0.80
N ASP A 40 12.31 4.29 0.69
CA ASP A 40 13.01 5.44 1.24
C ASP A 40 12.98 6.57 0.21
N HIS A 41 12.18 7.60 0.48
CA HIS A 41 11.96 8.71 -0.44
C HIS A 41 13.24 9.54 -0.68
N SER A 42 14.18 9.53 0.28
CA SER A 42 15.44 10.28 0.22
C SER A 42 16.52 9.59 -0.61
N LYS A 43 16.40 8.26 -0.81
CA LYS A 43 17.38 7.45 -1.54
C LYS A 43 16.93 7.22 -2.98
N THR A 44 17.89 7.05 -3.87
CA THR A 44 17.61 6.62 -5.24
C THR A 44 17.24 5.14 -5.29
N LEU A 45 16.38 4.71 -6.22
CA LEU A 45 15.97 3.30 -6.33
C LEU A 45 17.15 2.31 -6.35
N PRO A 46 18.25 2.53 -7.12
CA PRO A 46 19.37 1.60 -7.12
C PRO A 46 20.13 1.48 -5.79
N LYS A 47 19.97 2.44 -4.87
CA LYS A 47 20.65 2.44 -3.56
C LYS A 47 19.91 1.63 -2.49
N GLN A 48 18.64 1.30 -2.73
CA GLN A 48 17.77 0.66 -1.75
C GLN A 48 17.11 -0.62 -2.28
N CYS A 49 16.89 -0.71 -3.60
CA CYS A 49 16.25 -1.86 -4.22
C CYS A 49 17.27 -2.93 -4.64
N PRO A 50 16.82 -4.19 -4.79
CA PRO A 50 17.59 -5.23 -5.45
C PRO A 50 18.06 -4.81 -6.84
N SER A 51 19.23 -5.29 -7.26
CA SER A 51 19.64 -5.19 -8.66
C SER A 51 19.02 -6.37 -9.41
N SER A 52 17.70 -6.33 -9.62
CA SER A 52 16.94 -7.32 -10.38
C SER A 52 16.49 -6.75 -11.73
N THR A 53 16.22 -7.64 -12.68
CA THR A 53 15.66 -7.28 -13.99
C THR A 53 14.24 -6.71 -13.85
N GLU A 54 13.51 -7.15 -12.81
CA GLU A 54 12.16 -6.71 -12.51
C GLU A 54 12.08 -6.23 -11.05
N LEU A 55 11.64 -4.99 -10.86
CA LEU A 55 11.37 -4.39 -9.56
C LEU A 55 9.86 -4.27 -9.40
N VAL A 56 9.32 -5.00 -8.43
CA VAL A 56 7.90 -4.95 -8.08
C VAL A 56 7.72 -4.12 -6.82
N PHE A 57 6.84 -3.12 -6.90
CA PHE A 57 6.40 -2.31 -5.77
C PHE A 57 4.91 -2.52 -5.56
N TYR A 58 4.48 -2.60 -4.30
CA TYR A 58 3.08 -2.63 -3.93
C TYR A 58 2.69 -1.29 -3.29
N PHE A 59 1.65 -0.66 -3.83
CA PHE A 59 1.05 0.51 -3.22
C PHE A 59 0.18 0.07 -2.05
N SER A 60 0.52 0.49 -0.83
CA SER A 60 -0.06 -0.05 0.39
C SER A 60 -0.33 1.04 1.42
N VAL A 61 -1.26 0.77 2.34
CA VAL A 61 -1.50 1.65 3.50
C VAL A 61 -0.32 1.52 4.46
N LYS A 62 0.32 2.64 4.78
CA LYS A 62 1.42 2.73 5.74
C LYS A 62 0.94 3.20 7.11
N PHE A 63 -0.06 4.09 7.13
CA PHE A 63 -0.62 4.65 8.35
C PHE A 63 -2.13 4.48 8.34
N TYR A 64 -2.64 3.72 9.31
CA TYR A 64 -4.07 3.56 9.51
C TYR A 64 -4.57 4.67 10.45
N PRO A 65 -5.57 5.48 10.03
CA PRO A 65 -6.16 6.47 10.91
C PRO A 65 -6.88 5.77 12.07
N PRO A 66 -6.93 6.39 13.26
CA PRO A 66 -7.64 5.83 14.42
C PRO A 66 -9.15 5.76 14.20
N ASP A 67 -9.68 6.59 13.30
CA ASP A 67 -11.10 6.62 12.93
C ASP A 67 -11.23 6.65 11.39
N PRO A 68 -11.93 5.68 10.77
CA PRO A 68 -12.17 5.65 9.33
C PRO A 68 -12.89 6.89 8.78
N HIS A 69 -13.65 7.61 9.61
CA HIS A 69 -14.34 8.84 9.20
C HIS A 69 -13.39 10.01 8.94
N LEU A 70 -12.12 9.89 9.30
CA LEU A 70 -11.08 10.87 8.96
C LEU A 70 -10.65 10.81 7.50
N LEU A 71 -11.00 9.74 6.77
CA LEU A 71 -10.81 9.68 5.33
C LEU A 71 -11.95 10.45 4.68
N GLU A 72 -11.66 11.61 4.10
CA GLU A 72 -12.65 12.46 3.45
C GLU A 72 -12.92 12.00 2.02
N ASP A 73 -11.90 11.47 1.34
CA ASP A 73 -11.96 11.09 -0.07
C ASP A 73 -12.49 9.66 -0.28
N GLU A 74 -13.46 9.51 -1.17
CA GLU A 74 -14.08 8.22 -1.46
C GLU A 74 -13.11 7.22 -2.07
N PHE A 75 -12.23 7.70 -2.96
CA PHE A 75 -11.24 6.85 -3.59
C PHE A 75 -10.22 6.34 -2.57
N SER A 76 -9.81 7.17 -1.61
CA SER A 76 -8.97 6.78 -0.49
C SER A 76 -9.64 5.71 0.37
N ARG A 77 -10.92 5.86 0.74
CA ARG A 77 -11.70 4.82 1.44
C ARG A 77 -11.75 3.50 0.66
N PHE A 78 -11.91 3.56 -0.66
CA PHE A 78 -11.85 2.39 -1.52
C PHE A 78 -10.47 1.71 -1.50
N LEU A 79 -9.37 2.46 -1.59
CA LEU A 79 -8.03 1.87 -1.49
C LEU A 79 -7.78 1.21 -0.12
N PHE A 80 -8.30 1.80 0.96
CA PHE A 80 -8.26 1.19 2.30
C PHE A 80 -9.03 -0.14 2.34
N SER A 81 -10.21 -0.23 1.72
CA SER A 81 -10.97 -1.49 1.68
C SER A 81 -10.23 -2.58 0.89
N LEU A 82 -9.56 -2.22 -0.21
CA LEU A 82 -8.68 -3.13 -0.96
C LEU A 82 -7.49 -3.61 -0.12
N GLN A 83 -6.89 -2.73 0.68
CA GLN A 83 -5.82 -3.13 1.60
C GLN A 83 -6.33 -4.11 2.65
N ILE A 84 -7.48 -3.84 3.29
CA ILE A 84 -8.08 -4.75 4.28
C ILE A 84 -8.38 -6.11 3.65
N LYS A 85 -8.94 -6.14 2.43
CA LYS A 85 -9.16 -7.38 1.66
C LYS A 85 -7.85 -8.15 1.47
N ARG A 86 -6.78 -7.47 1.03
CA ARG A 86 -5.45 -8.06 0.86
C ARG A 86 -4.91 -8.63 2.18
N ASP A 87 -5.08 -7.91 3.28
CA ASP A 87 -4.55 -8.32 4.58
C ASP A 87 -5.31 -9.51 5.16
N ILE A 88 -6.63 -9.60 4.96
CA ILE A 88 -7.43 -10.78 5.33
C ILE A 88 -6.97 -12.00 4.53
N VAL A 89 -6.85 -11.89 3.20
CA VAL A 89 -6.47 -13.01 2.32
C VAL A 89 -5.06 -13.53 2.63
N ASN A 90 -4.14 -12.64 2.98
CA ASN A 90 -2.77 -13.01 3.33
C ASN A 90 -2.58 -13.35 4.83
N GLY A 91 -3.63 -13.30 5.64
CA GLY A 91 -3.55 -13.55 7.09
C GLY A 91 -2.77 -12.49 7.88
N LEU A 92 -2.60 -11.29 7.31
CA LEU A 92 -1.93 -10.14 7.94
C LEU A 92 -2.85 -9.35 8.87
N LEU A 93 -4.17 -9.58 8.79
CA LEU A 93 -5.16 -9.04 9.72
C LEU A 93 -5.78 -10.17 10.57
N PRO A 94 -5.16 -10.54 11.71
CA PRO A 94 -5.69 -11.57 12.59
C PRO A 94 -7.05 -11.14 13.16
N CYS A 95 -8.09 -11.92 12.88
CA CYS A 95 -9.42 -11.75 13.45
C CYS A 95 -10.08 -13.12 13.59
N CYS A 96 -11.16 -13.21 14.37
CA CYS A 96 -11.92 -14.45 14.46
C CYS A 96 -12.74 -14.68 13.18
N ASP A 97 -13.08 -15.94 12.91
CA ASP A 97 -13.78 -16.35 11.68
C ASP A 97 -15.07 -15.55 11.44
N ASN A 98 -15.82 -15.25 12.50
CA ASN A 98 -17.04 -14.44 12.41
C ASN A 98 -16.75 -13.01 11.93
N THR A 99 -15.67 -12.39 12.41
CA THR A 99 -15.26 -11.05 11.97
C THR A 99 -14.72 -11.08 10.54
N ALA A 100 -13.91 -12.09 10.20
CA ALA A 100 -13.42 -12.27 8.83
C ALA A 100 -14.57 -12.44 7.83
N ALA A 101 -15.56 -13.28 8.17
CA ALA A 101 -16.76 -13.50 7.36
C ALA A 101 -17.60 -12.22 7.22
N LEU A 102 -17.75 -11.44 8.30
CA LEU A 102 -18.45 -10.16 8.26
C LEU A 102 -17.74 -9.16 7.34
N LEU A 103 -16.43 -8.98 7.48
CA LEU A 103 -15.64 -8.10 6.62
C LEU A 103 -15.71 -8.54 5.16
N ALA A 104 -15.62 -9.84 4.90
CA ALA A 104 -15.78 -10.39 3.55
C ALA A 104 -17.18 -10.10 2.97
N SER A 105 -18.24 -10.15 3.78
CA SER A 105 -19.61 -9.83 3.33
C SER A 105 -19.74 -8.37 2.89
N TYR A 106 -19.11 -7.43 3.61
CA TYR A 106 -19.09 -6.01 3.23
C TYR A 106 -18.27 -5.77 1.97
N LEU A 107 -17.16 -6.49 1.78
CA LEU A 107 -16.36 -6.41 0.56
C LEU A 107 -17.14 -6.89 -0.67
N VAL A 108 -17.89 -8.01 -0.56
CA VAL A 108 -18.74 -8.51 -1.66
C VAL A 108 -19.90 -7.55 -1.95
N GLN A 109 -20.46 -6.91 -0.93
CA GLN A 109 -21.54 -5.93 -1.13
C GLN A 109 -21.06 -4.64 -1.83
N GLY A 110 -19.78 -4.30 -1.71
CA GLY A 110 -19.17 -3.13 -2.33
C GLY A 110 -18.59 -3.36 -3.74
N GLU A 111 -18.59 -4.60 -4.25
CA GLU A 111 -18.25 -4.96 -5.63
C GLU A 111 -19.47 -4.81 -6.56
#